data_AF-A0A1W2FPZ6-F1
#
_entry.id   AF-A0A1W2FPZ6-F1
#
_cell.length_a   1.000
_cell.length_b   1.000
_cell.length_c   1.000
_cell.angle_alpha   90.00
_cell.angle_beta   90.00
_cell.angle_gamma   90.00
#
_symmetry.space_group_name_H-M   'P 1'
#
loop_
_entity.id
_entity.type
_entity.pdbx_description
1 polymer ?
#
loop_
_entity_poly.entity_id
_entity_poly.type
_entity_poly.pdbx_seq_one_letter_code
_entity_poly.pdbx_strand_id
1 'polypeptide(L)'
;MPINDPTTATPSEIDEELNRLDIEHAKANDTLSRLTTRAQRLVNDGMAEYATELRPQIEQARQAIAECEATERPLEAEFERRGGWTRAWLVLNTGGHVHRTTACRTCFPSTRFAWLTQFSGHDETEIVEQAGKAACTECYPSAPVDVRNRPSRIKTPEQLAREAEKAEGAKAKAAKAITAPDGTPLRTKQYGQIETEFTARRSYIEALSYARLLTKRNVAFHRNTIAEYHEDARLILAALAAKHSRTVDDLRAELAPKVEAKWNREHSNWG
;
A
#
# COMPACT_ATOMS: atom_id res chain seq x y z
N MET A 1 8.60 19.39 17.78
CA MET A 1 9.70 20.35 18.06
C MET A 1 9.48 20.82 19.47
N PRO A 2 10.52 20.95 20.32
CA PRO A 2 10.31 21.31 21.72
C PRO A 2 9.52 22.61 21.84
N ILE A 3 8.37 22.56 22.51
CA ILE A 3 7.51 23.72 22.76
C ILE A 3 8.02 24.41 24.03
N ASN A 4 8.59 25.60 23.88
CA ASN A 4 9.11 26.38 25.02
C ASN A 4 8.01 27.14 25.76
N ASP A 5 6.92 27.49 25.07
CA ASP A 5 5.77 28.18 25.63
C ASP A 5 4.45 27.57 25.09
N PRO A 6 3.81 26.66 25.86
CA PRO A 6 2.54 26.03 25.47
C PRO A 6 1.41 27.03 25.22
N THR A 7 1.48 28.23 25.82
CA THR A 7 0.37 29.20 25.74
C THR A 7 0.21 29.81 24.34
N THR A 8 1.26 29.74 23.53
CA THR A 8 1.28 30.24 22.14
C THR A 8 1.10 29.15 21.10
N ALA A 9 1.26 27.88 21.50
CA ALA A 9 1.12 26.73 20.62
C ALA A 9 -0.34 26.40 20.33
N THR A 10 -0.60 25.92 19.11
CA THR A 10 -1.89 25.40 18.69
C THR A 10 -2.18 24.04 19.36
N PRO A 11 -3.45 23.63 19.48
CA PRO A 11 -3.82 22.30 19.96
C PRO A 11 -3.09 21.16 19.23
N SER A 12 -2.95 21.26 17.90
CA SER A 12 -2.24 20.25 17.10
C SER A 12 -0.75 20.19 17.40
N GLU A 13 -0.07 21.32 17.57
CA GLU A 13 1.34 21.34 17.93
C GLU A 13 1.56 20.75 19.33
N ILE A 14 0.69 21.10 20.28
CA ILE A 14 0.76 20.57 21.65
C ILE A 14 0.59 19.05 21.64
N ASP A 15 -0.46 18.55 20.99
CA ASP A 15 -0.74 17.11 20.96
C ASP A 15 0.26 16.33 20.11
N GLU A 16 0.84 16.94 19.06
CA GLU A 16 1.95 16.34 18.31
C GLU A 16 3.19 16.15 19.19
N GLU A 17 3.52 17.16 20.00
CA GLU A 17 4.64 17.07 20.94
C GLU A 17 4.35 16.09 22.08
N LEU A 18 3.12 16.06 22.62
CA LEU A 18 2.69 15.05 23.59
C LEU A 18 2.80 13.63 23.01
N ASN A 19 2.29 13.40 21.80
CA ASN A 19 2.38 12.08 21.16
C ASN A 19 3.84 11.67 20.89
N ARG A 20 4.74 12.62 20.61
CA ARG A 20 6.18 12.33 20.51
C ARG A 20 6.76 11.92 21.86
N LEU A 21 6.43 12.66 22.92
CA LEU A 21 6.89 12.39 24.30
C LEU A 21 6.35 11.04 24.80
N ASP A 22 5.08 10.72 24.56
CA ASP A 22 4.47 9.42 24.89
C ASP A 22 5.25 8.25 24.27
N ILE A 23 5.69 8.39 23.01
CA ILE A 23 6.50 7.37 22.33
C ILE A 23 7.87 7.21 23.00
N GLU A 24 8.49 8.30 23.43
CA GLU A 24 9.78 8.29 24.12
C GLU A 24 9.67 7.72 25.54
N HIS A 25 8.65 8.15 26.28
CA HIS A 25 8.28 7.63 27.59
C HIS A 25 8.03 6.13 27.56
N ALA A 26 7.25 5.64 26.58
CA ALA A 26 7.00 4.22 26.39
C ALA A 26 8.30 3.43 26.10
N LYS A 27 9.18 3.94 25.22
CA LYS A 27 10.49 3.32 24.95
C LYS A 27 11.39 3.26 26.18
N ALA A 28 11.38 4.32 26.99
CA ALA A 28 12.16 4.40 28.22
C ALA A 28 11.61 3.42 29.26
N ASN A 29 10.29 3.30 29.40
CA ASN A 29 9.63 2.30 30.25
C ASN A 29 9.93 0.86 29.83
N ASP A 30 9.83 0.54 28.54
CA ASP A 30 10.19 -0.79 28.02
C ASP A 30 11.65 -1.13 28.33
N THR A 31 12.54 -0.14 28.17
CA THR A 31 13.96 -0.28 28.49
C THR A 31 14.17 -0.53 29.99
N LEU A 32 13.54 0.26 30.85
CA LEU A 32 13.59 0.11 32.29
C LEU A 32 13.09 -1.28 32.71
N SER A 33 11.89 -1.67 32.27
CA SER A 33 11.31 -2.98 32.60
C SER A 33 12.22 -4.14 32.18
N ARG A 34 12.76 -4.08 30.96
CA ARG A 34 13.67 -5.11 30.43
C ARG A 34 14.96 -5.19 31.24
N LEU A 35 15.58 -4.05 31.55
CA LEU A 35 16.84 -3.99 32.29
C LEU A 35 16.66 -4.43 33.74
N THR A 36 15.61 -3.97 34.43
CA THR A 36 15.29 -4.38 35.80
C THR A 36 15.01 -5.89 35.88
N THR A 37 14.22 -6.43 34.95
CA THR A 37 13.96 -7.89 34.88
C THR A 37 15.25 -8.68 34.64
N ARG A 38 16.17 -8.17 33.80
CA ARG A 38 17.48 -8.80 33.55
C ARG A 38 18.37 -8.72 34.79
N ALA A 39 18.47 -7.56 35.43
CA ALA A 39 19.26 -7.37 36.65
C ALA A 39 18.78 -8.31 37.76
N GLN A 40 17.46 -8.44 37.96
CA GLN A 40 16.91 -9.36 38.94
C GLN A 40 17.28 -10.82 38.65
N ARG A 41 17.22 -11.25 37.39
CA ARG A 41 17.65 -12.60 37.00
C ARG A 41 19.14 -12.84 37.31
N LEU A 42 20.01 -11.90 36.95
CA LEU A 42 21.44 -12.00 37.23
C LEU A 42 21.72 -12.11 38.74
N VAL A 43 21.01 -11.35 39.57
CA VAL A 43 21.12 -11.46 41.04
C VAL A 43 20.70 -12.86 41.50
N ASN A 44 19.58 -13.38 41.00
CA ASN A 44 19.09 -14.72 41.35
C ASN A 44 20.06 -15.83 40.92
N ASP A 45 20.79 -15.62 39.83
CA ASP A 45 21.78 -16.57 39.28
C ASP A 45 23.17 -16.44 39.95
N GLY A 46 23.30 -15.61 41.00
CA GLY A 46 24.57 -15.38 41.70
C GLY A 46 25.56 -14.46 40.97
N MET A 47 25.10 -13.76 39.93
CA MET A 47 25.88 -12.87 39.06
C MET A 47 25.70 -11.38 39.43
N ALA A 48 25.83 -11.04 40.72
CA ALA A 48 25.53 -9.70 41.22
C ALA A 48 26.41 -8.57 40.63
N GLU A 49 27.65 -8.88 40.25
CA GLU A 49 28.56 -7.93 39.61
C GLU A 49 28.01 -7.47 38.25
N TYR A 50 27.58 -8.42 37.41
CA TYR A 50 26.94 -8.11 36.12
C TYR A 50 25.61 -7.37 36.28
N ALA A 51 24.85 -7.63 37.35
CA ALA A 51 23.65 -6.84 37.65
C ALA A 51 24.01 -5.38 38.00
N THR A 52 25.15 -5.15 38.65
CA THR A 52 25.65 -3.81 38.99
C THR A 52 26.03 -3.02 37.74
N GLU A 53 26.60 -3.67 36.72
CA GLU A 53 26.93 -3.06 35.43
C GLU A 53 25.70 -2.51 34.68
N LEU A 54 24.49 -3.04 34.96
CA LEU A 54 23.24 -2.54 34.36
C LEU A 54 22.69 -1.29 35.04
N ARG A 55 23.16 -0.93 36.24
CA ARG A 55 22.64 0.22 37.01
C ARG A 55 22.70 1.54 36.24
N PRO A 56 23.80 1.92 35.55
CA PRO A 56 23.85 3.18 34.82
C PRO A 56 22.77 3.27 33.72
N GLN A 57 22.48 2.16 33.04
CA GLN A 57 21.44 2.12 32.00
C GLN A 57 20.03 2.19 32.60
N ILE A 58 19.81 1.58 33.78
CA ILE A 58 18.56 1.70 34.53
C ILE A 58 18.32 3.16 34.95
N GLU A 59 19.34 3.81 35.50
CA GLU A 59 19.24 5.22 35.91
C GLU A 59 19.04 6.14 34.70
N GLN A 60 19.71 5.87 33.58
CA GLN A 60 19.47 6.62 32.34
C GLN A 60 18.02 6.48 31.85
N ALA A 61 17.44 5.27 31.89
CA ALA A 61 16.06 5.05 31.49
C ALA A 61 15.08 5.78 32.44
N ARG A 62 15.34 5.76 33.76
CA ARG A 62 14.55 6.51 34.76
C ARG A 62 14.62 8.02 34.53
N GLN A 63 15.81 8.53 34.24
CA GLN A 63 16.02 9.94 33.96
C GLN A 63 15.24 10.37 32.71
N ALA A 64 15.28 9.56 31.64
CA ALA A 64 14.51 9.83 30.42
C ALA A 64 12.98 9.86 30.66
N ILE A 65 12.46 8.93 31.49
CA ILE A 65 11.05 8.94 31.92
C ILE A 65 10.72 10.25 32.63
N ALA A 66 11.53 10.64 33.63
CA ALA A 66 11.31 11.85 34.41
C ALA A 66 11.38 13.13 33.55
N GLU A 67 12.28 13.17 32.56
CA GLU A 67 12.40 14.28 31.60
C GLU A 67 11.16 14.38 30.69
N CYS A 68 10.65 13.25 30.19
CA CYS A 68 9.40 13.23 29.43
C CYS A 68 8.23 13.75 30.28
N GLU A 69 8.05 13.22 31.48
CA GLU A 69 6.96 13.63 32.39
C GLU A 69 7.05 15.11 32.81
N ALA A 70 8.28 15.62 33.00
CA ALA A 70 8.48 17.04 33.29
C ALA A 70 8.10 17.94 32.10
N THR A 71 8.29 17.45 30.87
CA THR A 71 7.97 18.17 29.62
C THR A 71 6.49 18.05 29.26
N GLU A 72 5.86 16.90 29.48
CA GLU A 72 4.44 16.66 29.22
C GLU A 72 3.55 17.49 30.15
N ARG A 73 3.94 17.63 31.42
CA ARG A 73 3.13 18.30 32.45
C ARG A 73 2.65 19.72 32.07
N PRO A 74 3.49 20.66 31.60
CA PRO A 74 3.00 21.97 31.18
C PRO A 74 2.13 21.92 29.92
N LEU A 75 2.31 20.92 29.04
CA LEU A 75 1.49 20.72 27.85
C LEU A 75 0.08 20.22 28.21
N GLU A 76 -0.04 19.23 29.10
CA GLU A 76 -1.35 18.78 29.59
C GLU A 76 -2.02 19.81 30.51
N ALA A 77 -1.25 20.57 31.28
CA ALA A 77 -1.80 21.69 32.03
C ALA A 77 -2.43 22.75 31.09
N GLU A 78 -1.85 22.96 29.91
CA GLU A 78 -2.41 23.85 28.89
C GLU A 78 -3.70 23.29 28.28
N PHE A 79 -3.75 21.98 28.03
CA PHE A 79 -4.97 21.28 27.63
C PHE A 79 -6.11 21.52 28.62
N GLU A 80 -5.88 21.25 29.89
CA GLU A 80 -6.86 21.47 30.95
C GLU A 80 -7.22 22.95 31.11
N ARG A 81 -6.24 23.86 31.05
CA ARG A 81 -6.46 25.31 31.17
C ARG A 81 -7.40 25.84 30.08
N ARG A 82 -7.30 25.32 28.86
CA ARG A 82 -8.19 25.70 27.74
C ARG A 82 -9.56 25.02 27.81
N GLY A 83 -9.85 24.24 28.87
CA GLY A 83 -11.09 23.49 29.04
C GLY A 83 -11.13 22.17 28.28
N GLY A 84 -9.98 21.70 27.81
CA GLY A 84 -9.86 20.58 26.89
C GLY A 84 -10.25 20.95 25.46
N TRP A 85 -9.53 20.38 24.49
CA TRP A 85 -9.91 20.43 23.08
C TRP A 85 -10.25 19.05 22.54
N THR A 86 -10.89 19.01 21.38
CA THR A 86 -11.22 17.76 20.69
C THR A 86 -9.95 17.01 20.31
N ARG A 87 -9.97 15.69 20.50
CA ARG A 87 -8.88 14.78 20.13
C ARG A 87 -9.49 13.60 19.37
N ALA A 88 -8.76 13.04 18.42
CA ALA A 88 -9.22 11.92 17.61
C ALA A 88 -8.16 10.82 17.53
N TRP A 89 -8.62 9.57 17.52
CA TRP A 89 -7.77 8.38 17.47
C TRP A 89 -8.21 7.43 16.38
N LEU A 90 -7.27 7.01 15.55
CA LEU A 90 -7.47 5.98 14.53
C LEU A 90 -7.12 4.61 15.08
N VAL A 91 -8.07 3.68 15.03
CA VAL A 91 -7.83 2.27 15.37
C VAL A 91 -6.98 1.61 14.28
N LEU A 92 -5.83 1.04 14.67
CA LEU A 92 -4.86 0.47 13.74
C LEU A 92 -5.09 -1.01 13.39
N ASN A 93 -5.73 -1.77 14.29
CA ASN A 93 -5.83 -3.23 14.17
C ASN A 93 -7.24 -3.76 13.84
N THR A 94 -8.25 -2.90 13.72
CA THR A 94 -9.63 -3.32 13.42
C THR A 94 -10.35 -2.26 12.60
N GLY A 95 -10.43 -2.48 11.28
CA GLY A 95 -11.31 -1.72 10.38
C GLY A 95 -10.95 -0.24 10.14
N GLY A 96 -10.09 0.37 10.95
CA GLY A 96 -9.69 1.77 10.79
C GLY A 96 -10.69 2.78 11.38
N HIS A 97 -11.42 2.42 12.44
CA HIS A 97 -12.40 3.33 13.05
C HIS A 97 -11.74 4.55 13.69
N VAL A 98 -12.40 5.71 13.60
CA VAL A 98 -11.99 6.96 14.23
C VAL A 98 -12.83 7.19 15.48
N HIS A 99 -12.18 7.39 16.61
CA HIS A 99 -12.79 7.60 17.92
C HIS A 99 -12.44 8.97 18.48
N ARG A 100 -13.33 9.53 19.31
CA ARG A 100 -13.06 10.75 20.10
C ARG A 100 -12.35 10.48 21.43
N THR A 101 -12.13 9.21 21.75
CA THR A 101 -11.51 8.76 23.01
C THR A 101 -11.08 7.31 22.86
N THR A 102 -9.99 6.95 23.54
CA THR A 102 -9.50 5.56 23.64
C THR A 102 -10.32 4.71 24.63
N ALA A 103 -11.17 5.35 25.46
CA ALA A 103 -12.02 4.69 26.46
C ALA A 103 -13.45 4.38 25.96
N CYS A 104 -13.69 4.42 24.65
CA CYS A 104 -14.99 4.11 24.09
C CYS A 104 -15.38 2.65 24.39
N ARG A 105 -16.65 2.40 24.74
CA ARG A 105 -17.16 1.06 25.10
C ARG A 105 -17.01 -0.01 24.01
N THR A 106 -16.82 0.40 22.76
CA THR A 106 -16.59 -0.51 21.63
C THR A 106 -15.11 -0.85 21.43
N CYS A 107 -14.23 -0.22 22.21
CA CYS A 107 -12.80 -0.51 22.22
C CYS A 107 -12.51 -1.61 23.24
N PHE A 108 -11.54 -2.45 22.92
CA PHE A 108 -11.09 -3.56 23.74
C PHE A 108 -9.68 -3.27 24.29
N PRO A 109 -9.22 -3.97 25.34
CA PRO A 109 -7.85 -3.84 25.82
C PRO A 109 -6.78 -4.11 24.77
N SER A 110 -7.11 -4.85 23.70
CA SER A 110 -6.23 -5.14 22.58
C SER A 110 -6.31 -4.12 21.45
N THR A 111 -7.23 -3.14 21.50
CA THR A 111 -7.37 -2.10 20.47
C THR A 111 -6.12 -1.23 20.48
N ARG A 112 -5.52 -1.06 19.29
CA ARG A 112 -4.33 -0.22 19.10
C ARG A 112 -4.74 1.06 18.39
N PHE A 113 -4.21 2.18 18.84
CA PHE A 113 -4.57 3.49 18.31
C PHE A 113 -3.34 4.22 17.74
N ALA A 114 -3.59 5.07 16.76
CA ALA A 114 -2.74 6.21 16.43
C ALA A 114 -3.52 7.48 16.79
N TRP A 115 -2.88 8.37 17.54
CA TRP A 115 -3.44 9.70 17.80
C TRP A 115 -3.34 10.54 16.52
N LEU A 116 -4.48 11.10 16.09
CA LEU A 116 -4.57 11.99 14.95
C LEU A 116 -4.41 13.45 15.41
N THR A 117 -3.21 13.82 15.84
CA THR A 117 -2.88 15.12 16.43
C THR A 117 -3.16 16.29 15.48
N GLN A 118 -3.13 16.06 14.17
CA GLN A 118 -3.50 17.04 13.16
C GLN A 118 -4.97 17.48 13.22
N PHE A 119 -5.83 16.72 13.92
CA PHE A 119 -7.23 17.08 14.16
C PHE A 119 -7.49 17.65 15.55
N SER A 120 -6.45 17.83 16.37
CA SER A 120 -6.62 18.39 17.71
C SER A 120 -7.19 19.80 17.63
N GLY A 121 -8.26 20.06 18.37
CA GLY A 121 -8.98 21.33 18.37
C GLY A 121 -9.86 21.60 17.14
N HIS A 122 -10.01 20.65 16.22
CA HIS A 122 -10.97 20.76 15.11
C HIS A 122 -12.40 20.52 15.58
N ASP A 123 -13.38 21.01 14.82
CA ASP A 123 -14.79 20.71 15.10
C ASP A 123 -15.08 19.21 14.87
N GLU A 124 -15.93 18.62 15.72
CA GLU A 124 -16.34 17.21 15.55
C GLU A 124 -16.90 16.93 14.15
N THR A 125 -17.61 17.91 13.56
CA THR A 125 -18.15 17.81 12.20
C THR A 125 -17.07 17.72 11.13
N GLU A 126 -15.95 18.43 11.31
CA GLU A 126 -14.79 18.34 10.41
C GLU A 126 -14.12 16.96 10.51
N ILE A 127 -13.96 16.46 11.73
CA ILE A 127 -13.41 15.12 11.98
C ILE A 127 -14.30 14.06 11.34
N VAL A 128 -15.62 14.16 11.52
CA VAL A 128 -16.62 13.26 10.95
C VAL A 128 -16.62 13.31 9.43
N GLU A 129 -16.50 14.48 8.81
CA GLU A 129 -16.43 14.62 7.34
C GLU A 129 -15.20 13.91 6.76
N GLN A 130 -14.06 13.97 7.45
CA GLN A 130 -12.84 13.28 7.01
C GLN A 130 -12.88 11.77 7.31
N ALA A 131 -13.48 11.37 8.44
CA ALA A 131 -13.63 9.98 8.83
C ALA A 131 -14.71 9.25 8.02
N GLY A 132 -15.76 9.93 7.59
CA GLY A 132 -16.90 9.33 6.88
C GLY A 132 -17.40 8.05 7.57
N LYS A 133 -17.43 6.94 6.83
CA LYS A 133 -17.82 5.62 7.34
C LYS A 133 -16.93 5.05 8.45
N ALA A 134 -15.74 5.59 8.65
CA ALA A 134 -14.87 5.18 9.74
C ALA A 134 -15.21 5.86 11.07
N ALA A 135 -16.03 6.92 11.07
CA ALA A 135 -16.43 7.59 12.30
C ALA A 135 -17.17 6.60 13.22
N CYS A 136 -16.66 6.40 14.43
CA CYS A 136 -17.31 5.56 15.43
C CYS A 136 -18.66 6.15 15.83
N THR A 137 -19.72 5.36 15.68
CA THR A 137 -21.10 5.80 15.90
C THR A 137 -21.42 6.10 17.36
N GLU A 138 -20.66 5.53 18.28
CA GLU A 138 -20.75 5.81 19.72
C GLU A 138 -20.03 7.11 20.10
N CYS A 139 -18.95 7.43 19.40
CA CYS A 139 -18.21 8.68 19.61
C CYS A 139 -18.90 9.86 18.93
N TYR A 140 -19.50 9.63 17.77
CA TYR A 140 -20.11 10.65 16.92
C TYR A 140 -21.57 10.28 16.59
N PRO A 141 -22.48 10.24 17.59
CA PRO A 141 -23.86 9.81 17.37
C PRO A 141 -24.67 10.79 16.51
N SER A 142 -24.30 12.06 16.50
CA SER A 142 -24.92 13.14 15.71
C SER A 142 -24.44 13.21 14.26
N ALA A 143 -23.47 12.39 13.86
CA ALA A 143 -22.92 12.38 12.52
C ALA A 143 -23.99 12.06 11.46
N PRO A 144 -24.19 12.92 10.44
CA PRO A 144 -25.18 12.69 9.38
C PRO A 144 -24.98 11.35 8.66
N VAL A 145 -26.10 10.69 8.33
CA VAL A 145 -26.08 9.36 7.71
C VAL A 145 -25.39 9.39 6.34
N ASP A 146 -25.59 10.46 5.57
CA ASP A 146 -24.97 10.62 4.26
C ASP A 146 -23.44 10.73 4.37
N VAL A 147 -22.92 11.45 5.37
CA VAL A 147 -21.49 11.55 5.66
C VAL A 147 -20.93 10.20 6.10
N ARG A 148 -21.65 9.48 6.99
CA ARG A 148 -21.28 8.14 7.46
C ARG A 148 -21.30 7.06 6.37
N ASN A 149 -21.93 7.32 5.22
CA ASN A 149 -21.88 6.41 4.08
C ASN A 149 -20.71 6.69 3.12
N ARG A 150 -20.01 7.84 3.27
CA ARG A 150 -18.87 8.20 2.44
C ARG A 150 -17.62 7.42 2.83
N PRO A 151 -16.73 7.06 1.89
CA PRO A 151 -15.44 6.46 2.22
C PRO A 151 -14.60 7.39 3.11
N SER A 152 -13.98 6.83 4.15
CA SER A 152 -13.00 7.55 4.98
C SER A 152 -11.82 8.03 4.15
N ARG A 153 -11.41 9.28 4.37
CA ARG A 153 -10.13 9.86 3.90
C ARG A 153 -9.00 9.59 4.90
N ILE A 154 -9.34 9.35 6.17
CA ILE A 154 -8.40 8.90 7.19
C ILE A 154 -8.16 7.41 6.99
N LYS A 155 -6.90 7.04 6.71
CA LYS A 155 -6.50 5.66 6.40
C LYS A 155 -5.44 5.17 7.38
N THR A 156 -5.47 3.88 7.68
CA THR A 156 -4.37 3.24 8.38
C THR A 156 -3.16 3.07 7.44
N PRO A 157 -1.93 2.95 7.98
CA PRO A 157 -0.76 2.64 7.16
C PRO A 157 -0.92 1.38 6.30
N GLU A 158 -1.60 0.35 6.82
CA GLU A 158 -1.88 -0.88 6.06
C GLU A 158 -2.82 -0.62 4.87
N GLN A 159 -3.84 0.22 5.05
CA GLN A 159 -4.75 0.59 3.97
C GLN A 159 -4.02 1.38 2.88
N LEU A 160 -3.17 2.33 3.27
CA LEU A 160 -2.34 3.10 2.33
C LEU A 160 -1.37 2.18 1.57
N ALA A 161 -0.71 1.25 2.26
CA ALA A 161 0.19 0.29 1.63
C ALA A 161 -0.53 -0.60 0.61
N ARG A 162 -1.74 -1.08 0.95
CA ARG A 162 -2.57 -1.89 0.05
C ARG A 162 -3.07 -1.10 -1.16
N GLU A 163 -3.42 0.16 -0.99
CA GLU A 163 -3.81 1.05 -2.09
C GLU A 163 -2.61 1.33 -3.01
N ALA A 164 -1.42 1.57 -2.45
CA ALA A 164 -0.18 1.72 -3.21
C ALA A 164 0.18 0.44 -3.99
N GLU A 165 0.11 -0.73 -3.35
CA GLU A 165 0.35 -2.03 -4.01
C GLU A 165 -0.62 -2.25 -5.18
N LYS A 166 -1.91 -1.98 -4.97
CA LYS A 166 -2.91 -2.08 -6.04
C LYS A 166 -2.64 -1.10 -7.17
N ALA A 167 -2.23 0.12 -6.86
CA ALA A 167 -1.89 1.13 -7.86
C ALA A 167 -0.66 0.70 -8.69
N GLU A 168 0.39 0.21 -8.03
CA GLU A 168 1.57 -0.32 -8.72
C GLU A 168 1.26 -1.57 -9.54
N GLY A 169 0.45 -2.48 -9.02
CA GLY A 169 -0.07 -3.63 -9.76
C GLY A 169 -0.90 -3.22 -10.99
N ALA A 170 -1.72 -2.18 -10.88
CA ALA A 170 -2.49 -1.63 -11.99
C ALA A 170 -1.60 -0.99 -13.05
N LYS A 171 -0.58 -0.20 -12.65
CA LYS A 171 0.42 0.37 -13.57
C LYS A 171 1.19 -0.74 -14.30
N ALA A 172 1.63 -1.76 -13.58
CA ALA A 172 2.35 -2.90 -14.16
C ALA A 172 1.47 -3.69 -15.16
N LYS A 173 0.18 -3.85 -14.87
CA LYS A 173 -0.79 -4.44 -15.80
C LYS A 173 -1.01 -3.55 -17.02
N ALA A 174 -1.22 -2.25 -16.83
CA ALA A 174 -1.41 -1.29 -17.92
C ALA A 174 -0.20 -1.21 -18.85
N ALA A 175 1.03 -1.23 -18.30
CA ALA A 175 2.26 -1.25 -19.08
C ALA A 175 2.35 -2.47 -20.01
N LYS A 176 1.93 -3.65 -19.53
CA LYS A 176 1.92 -4.90 -20.28
C LYS A 176 0.73 -5.03 -21.23
N ALA A 177 -0.33 -4.27 -21.00
CA ALA A 177 -1.58 -4.39 -21.75
C ALA A 177 -1.37 -4.08 -23.23
N ILE A 178 -2.12 -4.77 -24.10
CA ILE A 178 -2.16 -4.47 -25.53
C ILE A 178 -3.62 -4.37 -25.98
N THR A 179 -3.89 -3.42 -26.87
CA THR A 179 -5.20 -3.18 -27.49
C THR A 179 -5.04 -3.15 -28.99
N ALA A 180 -6.15 -3.27 -29.71
CA ALA A 180 -6.17 -2.96 -31.13
C ALA A 180 -5.83 -1.46 -31.36
N PRO A 181 -5.42 -1.08 -32.59
CA PRO A 181 -5.08 0.32 -32.90
C PRO A 181 -6.21 1.33 -32.66
N ASP A 182 -7.46 0.89 -32.71
CA ASP A 182 -8.66 1.69 -32.42
C ASP A 182 -8.98 1.78 -30.92
N GLY A 183 -8.15 1.17 -30.06
CA GLY A 183 -8.32 1.13 -28.60
C GLY A 183 -9.23 0.01 -28.10
N THR A 184 -9.85 -0.78 -28.97
CA THR A 184 -10.70 -1.91 -28.57
C THR A 184 -9.87 -3.11 -28.09
N PRO A 185 -10.46 -4.09 -27.37
CA PRO A 185 -9.75 -5.31 -27.00
C PRO A 185 -9.22 -6.05 -28.24
N LEU A 186 -7.94 -6.42 -28.25
CA LEU A 186 -7.35 -7.18 -29.34
C LEU A 186 -7.94 -8.60 -29.38
N ARG A 187 -8.80 -8.85 -30.35
CA ARG A 187 -9.44 -10.16 -30.57
C ARG A 187 -8.97 -10.76 -31.88
N THR A 188 -8.63 -12.03 -31.83
CA THR A 188 -8.14 -12.84 -32.94
C THR A 188 -8.99 -14.10 -33.07
N LYS A 189 -9.03 -14.71 -34.24
CA LYS A 189 -9.87 -15.86 -34.52
C LYS A 189 -9.33 -17.14 -33.88
N GLN A 190 -8.01 -17.33 -33.90
CA GLN A 190 -7.35 -18.54 -33.41
C GLN A 190 -6.87 -18.43 -31.96
N TYR A 191 -6.60 -17.22 -31.46
CA TYR A 191 -6.07 -17.02 -30.10
C TYR A 191 -7.04 -16.29 -29.16
N GLY A 192 -8.26 -15.96 -29.60
CA GLY A 192 -9.24 -15.25 -28.80
C GLY A 192 -8.79 -13.84 -28.42
N GLN A 193 -9.13 -13.40 -27.20
CA GLN A 193 -8.73 -12.09 -26.69
C GLN A 193 -7.29 -12.12 -26.15
N ILE A 194 -6.43 -11.27 -26.71
CA ILE A 194 -5.03 -11.13 -26.30
C ILE A 194 -4.90 -9.85 -25.49
N GLU A 195 -4.54 -9.99 -24.20
CA GLU A 195 -4.52 -8.87 -23.27
C GLU A 195 -3.11 -8.31 -23.00
N THR A 196 -2.05 -9.05 -23.34
CA THR A 196 -0.68 -8.63 -23.05
C THR A 196 0.22 -8.62 -24.28
N GLU A 197 1.17 -7.70 -24.30
CA GLU A 197 2.19 -7.60 -25.34
C GLU A 197 2.99 -8.90 -25.51
N PHE A 198 3.35 -9.54 -24.39
CA PHE A 198 4.09 -10.80 -24.44
C PHE A 198 3.31 -11.88 -25.18
N THR A 199 2.03 -12.06 -24.85
CA THR A 199 1.14 -13.00 -25.54
C THR A 199 0.99 -12.62 -27.01
N ALA A 200 0.78 -11.33 -27.33
CA ALA A 200 0.70 -10.84 -28.70
C ALA A 200 1.95 -11.24 -29.52
N ARG A 201 3.16 -10.93 -29.02
CA ARG A 201 4.41 -11.30 -29.71
C ARG A 201 4.52 -12.81 -29.92
N ARG A 202 4.16 -13.62 -28.91
CA ARG A 202 4.18 -15.08 -29.02
C ARG A 202 3.18 -15.60 -30.07
N SER A 203 1.94 -15.13 -30.01
CA SER A 203 0.86 -15.51 -30.92
C SER A 203 1.14 -15.12 -32.37
N TYR A 204 1.76 -13.95 -32.61
CA TYR A 204 2.22 -13.55 -33.94
C TYR A 204 3.23 -14.57 -34.52
N ILE A 205 4.23 -14.95 -33.72
CA ILE A 205 5.27 -15.90 -34.14
C ILE A 205 4.66 -17.28 -34.43
N GLU A 206 3.73 -17.72 -33.58
CA GLU A 206 3.03 -18.98 -33.73
C GLU A 206 2.14 -19.01 -34.97
N ALA A 207 1.37 -17.94 -35.20
CA ALA A 207 0.46 -17.83 -36.34
C ALA A 207 1.21 -17.99 -37.67
N LEU A 208 2.34 -17.30 -37.85
CA LEU A 208 3.12 -17.37 -39.08
C LEU A 208 3.85 -18.72 -39.25
N SER A 209 4.40 -19.27 -38.16
CA SER A 209 5.04 -20.59 -38.17
C SER A 209 4.04 -21.67 -38.57
N TYR A 210 2.82 -21.61 -38.04
CA TYR A 210 1.78 -22.60 -38.29
C TYR A 210 1.14 -22.43 -39.68
N ALA A 211 0.89 -21.20 -40.12
CA ALA A 211 0.45 -20.93 -41.49
C ALA A 211 1.43 -21.55 -42.51
N ARG A 212 2.75 -21.35 -42.30
CA ARG A 212 3.80 -21.96 -43.14
C ARG A 212 3.76 -23.49 -43.14
N LEU A 213 3.49 -24.11 -41.98
CA LEU A 213 3.36 -25.57 -41.87
C LEU A 213 2.19 -26.06 -42.73
N LEU A 214 1.02 -25.44 -42.60
CA LEU A 214 -0.18 -25.80 -43.36
C LEU A 214 0.03 -25.59 -44.87
N THR A 215 0.72 -24.52 -45.25
CA THR A 215 1.11 -24.27 -46.65
C THR A 215 1.96 -25.43 -47.19
N LYS A 216 2.97 -25.88 -46.44
CA LYS A 216 3.80 -27.03 -46.84
C LYS A 216 3.02 -28.34 -46.95
N ARG A 217 2.05 -28.57 -46.07
CA ARG A 217 1.28 -29.82 -46.04
C ARG A 217 0.30 -29.94 -47.20
N ASN A 218 -0.60 -28.96 -47.35
CA ASN A 218 -1.57 -28.93 -48.45
C ASN A 218 -2.29 -27.57 -48.50
N VAL A 219 -1.83 -26.68 -49.39
CA VAL A 219 -2.41 -25.34 -49.56
C VAL A 219 -3.89 -25.37 -49.95
N ALA A 220 -4.28 -26.28 -50.85
CA ALA A 220 -5.64 -26.35 -51.35
C ALA A 220 -6.62 -26.75 -50.25
N PHE A 221 -6.24 -27.74 -49.43
CA PHE A 221 -7.06 -28.23 -48.34
C PHE A 221 -7.14 -27.24 -47.16
N HIS A 222 -6.03 -26.56 -46.82
CA HIS A 222 -5.95 -25.67 -45.66
C HIS A 222 -6.14 -24.18 -45.97
N ARG A 223 -6.58 -23.81 -47.18
CA ARG A 223 -6.66 -22.42 -47.65
C ARG A 223 -7.31 -21.46 -46.64
N ASN A 224 -8.47 -21.82 -46.10
CA ASN A 224 -9.22 -20.96 -45.18
C ASN A 224 -8.47 -20.78 -43.86
N THR A 225 -7.96 -21.88 -43.29
CA THR A 225 -7.19 -21.84 -42.04
C THR A 225 -5.91 -21.03 -42.19
N ILE A 226 -5.19 -21.16 -43.32
CA ILE A 226 -4.00 -20.35 -43.63
C ILE A 226 -4.34 -18.85 -43.65
N ALA A 227 -5.46 -18.49 -44.31
CA ALA A 227 -5.90 -17.10 -44.37
C ALA A 227 -6.24 -16.53 -42.98
N GLU A 228 -6.87 -17.32 -42.11
CA GLU A 228 -7.19 -16.91 -40.73
C GLU A 228 -5.93 -16.65 -39.88
N TYR A 229 -4.92 -17.51 -39.96
CA TYR A 229 -3.66 -17.27 -39.26
C TYR A 229 -2.91 -16.04 -39.79
N HIS A 230 -2.98 -15.77 -41.09
CA HIS A 230 -2.41 -14.55 -41.66
C HIS A 230 -3.16 -13.29 -41.21
N GLU A 231 -4.48 -13.36 -41.09
CA GLU A 231 -5.29 -12.24 -40.59
C GLU A 231 -4.98 -11.95 -39.12
N ASP A 232 -4.96 -13.00 -38.28
CA ASP A 232 -4.56 -12.87 -36.88
C ASP A 232 -3.16 -12.26 -36.73
N ALA A 233 -2.18 -12.73 -37.53
CA ALA A 233 -0.84 -12.15 -37.54
C ALA A 233 -0.85 -10.67 -37.94
N ARG A 234 -1.72 -10.25 -38.87
CA ARG A 234 -1.86 -8.85 -39.29
C ARG A 234 -2.41 -7.98 -38.17
N LEU A 235 -3.49 -8.42 -37.53
CA LEU A 235 -4.13 -7.71 -36.41
C LEU A 235 -3.18 -7.56 -35.23
N ILE A 236 -2.49 -8.64 -34.85
CA ILE A 236 -1.52 -8.64 -33.75
C ILE A 236 -0.36 -7.69 -34.05
N LEU A 237 0.19 -7.72 -35.27
CA LEU A 237 1.32 -6.88 -35.63
C LEU A 237 0.93 -5.39 -35.68
N ALA A 238 -0.28 -5.06 -36.15
CA ALA A 238 -0.82 -3.70 -36.12
C ALA A 238 -1.00 -3.19 -34.67
N ALA A 239 -1.50 -4.03 -33.76
CA ALA A 239 -1.61 -3.70 -32.35
C ALA A 239 -0.24 -3.44 -31.69
N LEU A 240 0.76 -4.26 -32.01
CA LEU A 240 2.13 -4.06 -31.53
C LEU A 240 2.74 -2.76 -32.09
N ALA A 241 2.49 -2.46 -33.36
CA ALA A 241 2.94 -1.23 -34.03
C ALA A 241 2.35 0.02 -33.37
N ALA A 242 1.04 0.02 -33.14
CA ALA A 242 0.34 1.11 -32.46
C ALA A 242 0.85 1.32 -31.03
N LYS A 243 1.03 0.25 -30.25
CA LYS A 243 1.53 0.34 -28.86
C LYS A 243 2.94 0.97 -28.78
N HIS A 244 3.82 0.64 -29.72
CA HIS A 244 5.21 1.10 -29.72
C HIS A 244 5.45 2.35 -30.56
N SER A 245 4.41 2.92 -31.17
CA SER A 245 4.53 4.06 -32.12
C SER A 245 5.56 3.78 -33.24
N ARG A 246 5.54 2.56 -33.78
CA ARG A 246 6.45 2.10 -34.84
C ARG A 246 5.66 1.68 -36.07
N THR A 247 6.33 1.55 -37.21
CA THR A 247 5.68 1.00 -38.40
C THR A 247 5.51 -0.51 -38.28
N VAL A 248 4.51 -1.05 -38.97
CA VAL A 248 4.26 -2.50 -39.07
C VAL A 248 5.47 -3.21 -39.69
N ASP A 249 6.13 -2.58 -40.66
CA ASP A 249 7.26 -3.17 -41.37
C ASP A 249 8.51 -3.28 -40.48
N ASP A 250 8.77 -2.27 -39.64
CA ASP A 250 9.88 -2.30 -38.67
C ASP A 250 9.73 -3.46 -37.68
N LEU A 251 8.51 -3.66 -37.15
CA LEU A 251 8.23 -4.76 -36.23
C LEU A 251 8.22 -6.12 -36.93
N ARG A 252 7.79 -6.19 -38.20
CA ARG A 252 7.88 -7.40 -39.00
C ARG A 252 9.34 -7.84 -39.14
N ALA A 253 10.22 -6.91 -39.49
CA ALA A 253 11.65 -7.15 -39.63
C ALA A 253 12.28 -7.59 -38.30
N GLU A 254 11.93 -6.95 -37.19
CA GLU A 254 12.40 -7.33 -35.85
C GLU A 254 11.98 -8.75 -35.45
N LEU A 255 10.73 -9.13 -35.74
CA LEU A 255 10.16 -10.42 -35.30
C LEU A 255 10.49 -11.57 -36.26
N ALA A 256 10.86 -11.30 -37.51
CA ALA A 256 11.13 -12.33 -38.52
C ALA A 256 12.16 -13.40 -38.10
N PRO A 257 13.33 -13.06 -37.50
CA PRO A 257 14.27 -14.07 -37.02
C PRO A 257 13.68 -15.02 -35.98
N LYS A 258 12.73 -14.54 -35.15
CA LYS A 258 12.06 -15.37 -34.13
C LYS A 258 11.04 -16.32 -34.75
N VAL A 259 10.37 -15.91 -35.82
CA VAL A 259 9.49 -16.76 -36.64
C VAL A 259 10.31 -17.90 -37.25
N GLU A 260 11.43 -17.58 -37.90
CA GLU A 260 12.30 -18.58 -38.50
C GLU A 260 12.88 -19.55 -37.45
N ALA A 261 13.31 -19.03 -36.29
CA ALA A 261 13.79 -19.88 -35.21
C ALA A 261 12.73 -20.85 -34.69
N LYS A 262 11.46 -20.42 -34.53
CA LYS A 262 10.36 -21.30 -34.13
C LYS A 262 10.09 -22.36 -35.20
N TRP A 263 10.01 -21.94 -36.47
CA TRP A 263 9.85 -22.84 -37.60
C TRP A 263 10.90 -23.95 -37.62
N ASN A 264 12.17 -23.58 -37.49
CA ASN A 264 13.29 -24.51 -37.50
C ASN A 264 13.28 -25.47 -36.31
N ARG A 265 12.77 -25.04 -35.16
CA ARG A 265 12.70 -25.89 -33.97
C ARG A 265 11.55 -26.90 -34.03
N GLU A 266 10.39 -26.49 -34.54
CA GLU A 266 9.14 -27.23 -34.35
C GLU A 266 8.61 -27.89 -35.63
N HIS A 267 8.98 -27.40 -36.81
CA HIS A 267 8.33 -27.78 -38.07
C HIS A 267 9.28 -28.08 -39.23
N SER A 268 10.58 -27.80 -39.11
CA SER A 268 11.55 -28.05 -40.21
C SER A 268 11.60 -29.51 -40.65
N ASN A 269 11.39 -30.45 -39.73
CA ASN A 269 11.46 -31.89 -39.98
C ASN A 269 10.13 -32.48 -40.48
N TRP A 270 9.08 -31.65 -40.62
CA TRP A 270 7.71 -32.08 -40.93
C TRP A 270 7.24 -31.66 -42.33
N GLY A 271 8.17 -31.32 -43.23
CA GLY A 271 7.84 -31.08 -44.63
C GLY A 271 9.06 -31.03 -45.50
#